data_AF-A0A3D4TTR4-F1
#
_entry.id   AF-A0A3D4TTR4-F1
#
_cell.length_a   1.000
_cell.length_b   1.000
_cell.length_c   1.000
_cell.angle_alpha   90.00
_cell.angle_beta   90.00
_cell.angle_gamma   90.00
#
_symmetry.space_group_name_H-M   'P 1'
#
loop_
_entity.id
_entity.type
_entity.pdbx_description
1 polymer ?
#
loop_
_entity_poly.entity_id
_entity_poly.type
_entity_poly.pdbx_seq_one_letter_code
_entity_poly.pdbx_strand_id
1 'polypeptide(L)'
;MPQQEQTSSEKQQPELPRYRLTQLHSPARGNQPVADLDGLVTHHPGSNARARVVDGVPVGVENPRTRSYGVIGGEIEELETRRTDGGSRSALGADQVLLTKDFMLEDSRIAAGGRGVRSVDVPSPFSGYINRVNPALGVVDIYDRKGGELIARVLHMDPILVHPGDTVQYGQALGTQSNMGLPNAGKHVHLEVDTRYFQQYGNYVEDLASGRLSIDPGRRGAGIEPRAVVDDGIIRIGESADIVRVVQQRLNAAGYRGADGQPLAEDGVYRLSMQKAVINYQEAQQLPRSGDLDPATLQRIAPAMLPPTLQPTTNQPGVPHPNLQGSADGVVHAVQPPLLAQAQDAVLRMETDRGRPFDAHSECLAASAANLARDSGLSRIDHVLLSEPTSSTGRGETVFVVQGDLADPSHRRAQMSTASAIATPVEESLQRLQERPATVGIGEPSSPQAELQAQEALRARSQG
;
A
#
# COMPACT_ATOMS: atom_id res chain seq x y z
N MET A 1 -43.75 15.71 39.74
CA MET A 1 -43.08 15.87 38.44
C MET A 1 -41.82 15.02 38.46
N PRO A 2 -41.88 13.72 38.12
CA PRO A 2 -40.68 12.92 37.98
C PRO A 2 -40.07 13.14 36.59
N GLN A 3 -38.75 13.33 36.57
CA GLN A 3 -37.95 13.50 35.36
C GLN A 3 -37.95 12.21 34.54
N GLN A 4 -38.29 12.32 33.25
CA GLN A 4 -38.13 11.25 32.28
C GLN A 4 -36.65 11.15 31.91
N GLU A 5 -36.02 10.03 32.28
CA GLU A 5 -34.76 9.60 31.67
C GLU A 5 -35.04 9.23 30.20
N GLN A 6 -34.56 10.08 29.29
CA GLN A 6 -34.42 9.72 27.88
C GLN A 6 -33.24 8.77 27.74
N THR A 7 -33.52 7.47 27.70
CA THR A 7 -32.58 6.47 27.22
C THR A 7 -32.52 6.56 25.70
N SER A 8 -31.54 7.31 25.19
CA SER A 8 -31.16 7.26 23.78
C SER A 8 -30.52 5.91 23.49
N SER A 9 -31.33 4.92 23.10
CA SER A 9 -30.81 3.70 22.50
C SER A 9 -30.26 4.02 21.11
N GLU A 10 -28.94 4.23 21.01
CA GLU A 10 -28.20 4.04 19.77
C GLU A 10 -28.46 2.61 19.29
N LYS A 11 -29.36 2.45 18.31
CA LYS A 11 -29.51 1.18 17.59
C LYS A 11 -28.20 0.92 16.87
N GLN A 12 -27.35 0.06 17.41
CA GLN A 12 -26.25 -0.55 16.67
C GLN A 12 -26.82 -1.10 15.35
N GLN A 13 -26.37 -0.55 14.23
CA GLN A 13 -26.72 -1.10 12.92
C GLN A 13 -26.26 -2.56 12.89
N PRO A 14 -27.09 -3.48 12.37
CA PRO A 14 -26.70 -4.89 12.28
C PRO A 14 -25.42 -5.00 11.45
N GLU A 15 -24.42 -5.69 11.98
CA GLU A 15 -23.16 -5.93 11.28
C GLU A 15 -23.43 -6.70 9.97
N LEU A 16 -23.04 -6.11 8.84
CA LEU A 16 -23.24 -6.72 7.52
C LEU A 16 -22.26 -7.89 7.33
N PRO A 17 -22.70 -8.98 6.68
CA PRO A 17 -21.82 -10.12 6.43
C PRO A 17 -20.65 -9.70 5.54
N ARG A 18 -19.45 -10.08 5.95
CA ARG A 18 -18.22 -9.74 5.21
C ARG A 18 -17.96 -10.75 4.10
N TYR A 19 -17.16 -10.36 3.12
CA TYR A 19 -16.55 -11.32 2.21
C TYR A 19 -15.45 -12.10 2.94
N ARG A 20 -15.30 -13.38 2.58
CA ARG A 20 -14.07 -14.14 2.81
C ARG A 20 -13.30 -14.13 1.49
N LEU A 21 -12.24 -13.35 1.43
CA LEU A 21 -11.40 -13.25 0.24
C LEU A 21 -10.39 -14.40 0.22
N THR A 22 -10.38 -15.17 -0.86
CA THR A 22 -9.43 -16.28 -1.05
C THR A 22 -8.91 -16.32 -2.48
N GLN A 23 -7.76 -16.94 -2.69
CA GLN A 23 -7.22 -17.20 -4.03
C GLN A 23 -6.63 -18.60 -4.11
N LEU A 24 -6.70 -19.26 -5.26
CA LEU A 24 -5.88 -20.45 -5.52
C LEU A 24 -4.42 -20.02 -5.52
N HIS A 25 -3.67 -20.32 -4.46
CA HIS A 25 -2.26 -19.92 -4.38
C HIS A 25 -1.36 -20.83 -5.23
N SER A 26 -1.58 -22.14 -5.18
CA SER A 26 -0.86 -23.13 -6.00
C SER A 26 -1.59 -24.47 -5.95
N PRO A 27 -1.30 -25.42 -6.87
CA PRO A 27 -1.85 -26.77 -6.78
C PRO A 27 -1.55 -27.48 -5.45
N ALA A 28 -0.42 -27.17 -4.82
CA ALA A 28 -0.02 -27.78 -3.56
C ALA A 28 -0.67 -27.13 -2.33
N ARG A 29 -0.88 -25.81 -2.34
CA ARG A 29 -1.48 -25.06 -1.22
C ARG A 29 -3.00 -24.93 -1.35
N GLY A 30 -3.56 -25.11 -2.54
CA GLY A 30 -4.99 -24.90 -2.77
C GLY A 30 -5.40 -23.43 -2.55
N ASN A 31 -6.65 -23.22 -2.16
CA ASN A 31 -7.19 -21.90 -1.89
C ASN A 31 -6.69 -21.39 -0.53
N GLN A 32 -6.12 -20.19 -0.52
CA GLN A 32 -5.57 -19.52 0.65
C GLN A 32 -6.32 -18.20 0.92
N PRO A 33 -6.46 -17.78 2.18
CA PRO A 33 -6.99 -16.47 2.51
C PRO A 33 -6.05 -15.36 2.03
N VAL A 34 -6.63 -14.21 1.68
CA VAL A 34 -5.91 -13.04 1.18
C VAL A 34 -6.30 -11.83 2.04
N ALA A 35 -5.31 -11.07 2.49
CA ALA A 35 -5.53 -9.89 3.35
C ALA A 35 -5.42 -8.56 2.59
N ASP A 36 -4.61 -8.53 1.53
CA ASP A 36 -4.21 -7.36 0.77
C ASP A 36 -3.82 -7.77 -0.67
N LEU A 37 -3.46 -6.79 -1.51
CA LEU A 37 -3.08 -7.04 -2.91
C LEU A 37 -1.79 -7.87 -3.03
N ASP A 38 -0.83 -7.68 -2.13
CA ASP A 38 0.44 -8.43 -2.12
C ASP A 38 0.23 -9.92 -1.80
N GLY A 39 -0.82 -10.24 -1.04
CA GLY A 39 -1.26 -11.62 -0.80
C GLY A 39 -1.84 -12.32 -2.03
N LEU A 40 -2.16 -11.59 -3.11
CA LEU A 40 -2.60 -12.19 -4.38
C LEU A 40 -1.39 -12.60 -5.22
N VAL A 41 -1.28 -13.90 -5.49
CA VAL A 41 -0.29 -14.43 -6.44
C VAL A 41 -0.68 -14.14 -7.89
N THR A 42 0.27 -14.32 -8.78
CA THR A 42 0.10 -14.23 -10.24
C THR A 42 -1.10 -15.05 -10.75
N HIS A 43 -1.75 -14.54 -11.79
CA HIS A 43 -2.80 -15.26 -12.52
C HIS A 43 -2.28 -16.63 -13.01
N HIS A 44 -3.11 -17.68 -12.87
CA HIS A 44 -2.74 -19.06 -13.17
C HIS A 44 -1.43 -19.55 -12.50
N PRO A 45 -1.35 -19.58 -11.16
CA PRO A 45 -0.09 -19.85 -10.46
C PRO A 45 0.43 -21.28 -10.67
N GLY A 46 -0.44 -22.24 -11.00
CA GLY A 46 -0.03 -23.60 -11.38
C GLY A 46 0.74 -23.65 -12.70
N SER A 47 0.24 -22.96 -13.73
CA SER A 47 0.90 -22.87 -15.04
C SER A 47 2.22 -22.09 -14.96
N ASN A 48 2.27 -21.10 -14.05
CA ASN A 48 3.41 -20.22 -13.82
C ASN A 48 4.36 -20.72 -12.71
N ALA A 49 4.21 -21.96 -12.21
CA ALA A 49 5.01 -22.48 -11.10
C ALA A 49 6.53 -22.59 -11.36
N ARG A 50 6.97 -22.47 -12.63
CA ARG A 50 8.38 -22.45 -13.04
C ARG A 50 8.83 -21.09 -13.57
N ALA A 51 7.97 -20.08 -13.45
CA ALA A 51 8.27 -18.72 -13.86
C ALA A 51 9.45 -18.19 -13.03
N ARG A 52 10.36 -17.49 -13.70
CA ARG A 52 11.50 -16.83 -13.08
C ARG A 52 12.00 -15.71 -13.99
N VAL A 53 12.74 -14.77 -13.42
CA VAL A 53 13.39 -13.72 -14.20
C VAL A 53 14.77 -14.20 -14.64
N VAL A 54 15.09 -14.08 -15.94
CA VAL A 54 16.40 -14.35 -16.52
C VAL A 54 16.78 -13.17 -17.42
N ASP A 55 17.92 -12.53 -17.15
CA ASP A 55 18.37 -11.33 -17.88
C ASP A 55 17.25 -10.27 -17.98
N GLY A 56 16.63 -9.96 -16.83
CA GLY A 56 15.57 -8.96 -16.72
C GLY A 56 14.24 -9.31 -17.40
N VAL A 57 14.08 -10.54 -17.90
CA VAL A 57 12.87 -10.97 -18.62
C VAL A 57 12.20 -12.16 -17.90
N PRO A 58 10.88 -12.12 -17.66
CA PRO A 58 10.14 -13.30 -17.22
C PRO A 58 10.20 -14.46 -18.23
N VAL A 59 10.64 -15.63 -17.77
CA VAL A 59 10.72 -16.86 -18.58
C VAL A 59 10.07 -18.03 -17.84
N GLY A 60 9.69 -19.09 -18.57
CA GLY A 60 8.98 -20.24 -17.98
C GLY A 60 7.53 -19.92 -17.58
N VAL A 61 6.98 -18.85 -18.14
CA VAL A 61 5.60 -18.38 -17.98
C VAL A 61 4.65 -19.06 -18.96
N GLU A 62 3.35 -19.04 -18.66
CA GLU A 62 2.31 -19.66 -19.48
C GLU A 62 2.12 -18.90 -20.81
N ASN A 63 2.15 -19.61 -21.94
CA ASN A 63 1.73 -19.10 -23.25
C ASN A 63 2.26 -17.68 -23.61
N PRO A 64 3.58 -17.40 -23.53
CA PRO A 64 4.14 -16.04 -23.73
C PRO A 64 3.92 -15.46 -25.14
N ARG A 65 3.50 -16.28 -26.10
CA ARG A 65 3.11 -15.81 -27.44
C ARG A 65 1.78 -15.06 -27.43
N THR A 66 0.87 -15.40 -26.53
CA THR A 66 -0.50 -14.86 -26.46
C THR A 66 -0.81 -14.16 -25.15
N ARG A 67 0.08 -14.24 -24.15
CA ARG A 67 0.02 -13.55 -22.87
C ARG A 67 1.25 -12.67 -22.67
N SER A 68 1.13 -11.60 -21.91
CA SER A 68 2.24 -10.72 -21.54
C SER A 68 2.55 -10.90 -20.06
N TYR A 69 3.82 -10.74 -19.69
CA TYR A 69 4.28 -10.83 -18.31
C TYR A 69 5.28 -9.73 -18.03
N GLY A 70 5.25 -9.24 -16.80
CA GLY A 70 6.24 -8.32 -16.27
C GLY A 70 6.51 -8.64 -14.81
N VAL A 71 7.27 -7.77 -14.15
CA VAL A 71 7.55 -7.82 -12.72
C VAL A 71 6.96 -6.57 -12.08
N ILE A 72 6.09 -6.71 -11.08
CA ILE A 72 5.54 -5.56 -10.32
C ILE A 72 5.66 -5.92 -8.84
N GLY A 73 6.22 -5.03 -8.03
CA GLY A 73 6.50 -5.33 -6.62
C GLY A 73 7.50 -6.47 -6.41
N GLY A 74 8.31 -6.81 -7.42
CA GLY A 74 9.25 -7.95 -7.39
C GLY A 74 8.64 -9.31 -7.74
N GLU A 75 7.34 -9.38 -7.97
CA GLU A 75 6.63 -10.61 -8.34
C GLU A 75 6.36 -10.65 -9.85
N ILE A 76 6.40 -11.86 -10.44
CA ILE A 76 6.08 -12.03 -11.86
C ILE A 76 4.56 -12.00 -12.02
N GLU A 77 4.06 -11.01 -12.72
CA GLU A 77 2.64 -10.79 -12.94
C GLU A 77 2.24 -11.03 -14.39
N GLU A 78 1.05 -11.60 -14.60
CA GLU A 78 0.41 -11.56 -15.90
C GLU A 78 -0.14 -10.16 -16.15
N LEU A 79 0.15 -9.65 -17.33
CA LEU A 79 -0.23 -8.31 -17.75
C LEU A 79 -1.05 -8.38 -19.02
N GLU A 80 -2.04 -7.51 -19.12
CA GLU A 80 -2.74 -7.24 -20.37
C GLU A 80 -2.17 -5.99 -21.03
N THR A 81 -1.90 -6.11 -22.32
CA THR A 81 -1.32 -5.05 -23.15
C THR A 81 -2.13 -4.95 -24.43
N ARG A 82 -1.99 -3.86 -25.18
CA ARG A 82 -2.65 -3.73 -26.50
C ARG A 82 -2.43 -4.95 -27.41
N ARG A 83 -1.26 -5.58 -27.32
CA ARG A 83 -0.91 -6.80 -28.08
C ARG A 83 -1.81 -7.99 -27.71
N THR A 84 -2.08 -8.18 -26.42
CA THR A 84 -2.83 -9.33 -25.90
C THR A 84 -4.34 -9.06 -25.86
N ASP A 85 -4.75 -7.79 -25.77
CA ASP A 85 -6.15 -7.34 -25.79
C ASP A 85 -6.73 -7.24 -27.22
N GLY A 86 -6.25 -8.08 -28.14
CA GLY A 86 -6.77 -8.13 -29.52
C GLY A 86 -6.17 -7.12 -30.50
N GLY A 87 -5.04 -6.49 -30.17
CA GLY A 87 -4.21 -5.74 -31.10
C GLY A 87 -4.91 -4.48 -31.63
N SER A 88 -5.20 -4.45 -32.94
CA SER A 88 -5.88 -3.32 -33.58
C SER A 88 -7.30 -3.07 -33.04
N ARG A 89 -7.93 -4.09 -32.44
CA ARG A 89 -9.27 -4.02 -31.83
C ARG A 89 -9.24 -3.78 -30.32
N SER A 90 -8.05 -3.62 -29.74
CA SER A 90 -7.89 -3.42 -28.32
C SER A 90 -8.52 -2.12 -27.84
N ALA A 91 -9.13 -2.20 -26.66
CA ALA A 91 -9.64 -1.07 -25.90
C ALA A 91 -8.51 -0.27 -25.23
N LEU A 92 -7.32 -0.85 -25.11
CA LEU A 92 -6.19 -0.26 -24.43
C LEU A 92 -5.47 0.78 -25.30
N GLY A 93 -5.05 1.86 -24.65
CA GLY A 93 -4.08 2.81 -25.18
C GLY A 93 -2.76 2.12 -25.56
N ALA A 94 -1.92 2.80 -26.34
CA ALA A 94 -0.65 2.23 -26.81
C ALA A 94 0.32 1.86 -25.67
N ASP A 95 0.22 2.58 -24.56
CA ASP A 95 1.18 2.56 -23.46
C ASP A 95 0.58 1.91 -22.22
N GLN A 96 -0.70 1.58 -22.31
CA GLN A 96 -1.51 1.12 -21.21
C GLN A 96 -1.25 -0.36 -20.92
N VAL A 97 -1.16 -0.67 -19.63
CA VAL A 97 -0.92 -2.01 -19.12
C VAL A 97 -1.91 -2.29 -18.00
N LEU A 98 -2.61 -3.42 -18.08
CA LEU A 98 -3.46 -3.88 -16.98
C LEU A 98 -2.75 -5.00 -16.22
N LEU A 99 -2.78 -4.94 -14.90
CA LEU A 99 -2.40 -6.03 -13.99
C LEU A 99 -3.57 -7.00 -13.86
N THR A 100 -3.33 -8.28 -14.12
CA THR A 100 -4.34 -9.34 -14.06
C THR A 100 -4.22 -10.15 -12.78
N LYS A 101 -5.33 -10.29 -12.05
CA LYS A 101 -5.41 -11.12 -10.83
C LYS A 101 -6.71 -11.93 -10.81
N ASP A 102 -6.61 -13.12 -10.23
CA ASP A 102 -7.76 -13.95 -9.85
C ASP A 102 -7.97 -13.92 -8.35
N PHE A 103 -9.22 -13.92 -7.92
CA PHE A 103 -9.59 -14.22 -6.53
C PHE A 103 -11.03 -14.71 -6.43
N MET A 104 -11.42 -15.18 -5.26
CA MET A 104 -12.74 -15.72 -4.99
C MET A 104 -13.33 -14.98 -3.81
N LEU A 105 -14.53 -14.43 -4.03
CA LEU A 105 -15.36 -13.85 -3.00
C LEU A 105 -16.30 -14.91 -2.43
N GLU A 106 -16.20 -15.17 -1.13
CA GLU A 106 -17.03 -16.14 -0.42
C GLU A 106 -17.91 -15.45 0.64
N ASP A 107 -19.16 -15.91 0.78
CA ASP A 107 -20.06 -15.47 1.85
C ASP A 107 -19.60 -16.03 3.18
N SER A 108 -19.15 -15.14 4.09
CA SER A 108 -18.64 -15.53 5.40
C SER A 108 -19.64 -16.31 6.27
N ARG A 109 -20.95 -16.18 6.01
CA ARG A 109 -22.01 -16.91 6.71
C ARG A 109 -22.10 -18.37 6.29
N ILE A 110 -21.55 -18.72 5.12
CA ILE A 110 -21.55 -20.07 4.58
C ILE A 110 -20.17 -20.70 4.83
N ALA A 111 -20.15 -21.95 5.28
CA ALA A 111 -18.90 -22.68 5.45
C ALA A 111 -18.14 -22.79 4.11
N ALA A 112 -16.81 -22.74 4.14
CA ALA A 112 -15.98 -22.89 2.95
C ALA A 112 -16.34 -24.19 2.20
N GLY A 113 -16.47 -24.11 0.88
CA GLY A 113 -16.94 -25.22 0.03
C GLY A 113 -18.45 -25.51 0.10
N GLY A 114 -19.20 -24.79 0.94
CA GLY A 114 -20.65 -24.93 1.03
C GLY A 114 -21.37 -24.52 -0.26
N ARG A 115 -22.54 -25.14 -0.51
CA ARG A 115 -23.35 -24.82 -1.69
C ARG A 115 -23.72 -23.33 -1.67
N GLY A 116 -23.40 -22.63 -2.76
CA GLY A 116 -23.73 -21.21 -2.90
C GLY A 116 -22.76 -20.25 -2.22
N VAL A 117 -21.69 -20.73 -1.56
CA VAL A 117 -20.71 -19.87 -0.86
C VAL A 117 -20.12 -18.77 -1.74
N ARG A 118 -20.03 -19.00 -3.05
CA ARG A 118 -19.50 -18.04 -4.05
C ARG A 118 -20.57 -17.29 -4.85
N SER A 119 -21.84 -17.38 -4.46
CA SER A 119 -22.95 -16.71 -5.15
C SER A 119 -23.19 -15.33 -4.54
N VAL A 120 -22.16 -14.49 -4.62
CA VAL A 120 -22.13 -13.14 -4.04
C VAL A 120 -21.89 -12.13 -5.14
N ASP A 121 -22.36 -10.90 -4.92
CA ASP A 121 -22.13 -9.81 -5.86
C ASP A 121 -20.66 -9.37 -5.82
N VAL A 122 -20.14 -9.00 -6.99
CA VAL A 122 -18.81 -8.41 -7.16
C VAL A 122 -18.96 -6.89 -7.10
N PRO A 123 -18.41 -6.24 -6.06
CA PRO A 123 -18.44 -4.79 -5.95
C PRO A 123 -17.52 -4.14 -6.99
N SER A 124 -17.87 -2.93 -7.43
CA SER A 124 -17.05 -2.18 -8.38
C SER A 124 -15.75 -1.72 -7.72
N PRO A 125 -14.57 -2.01 -8.30
CA PRO A 125 -13.29 -1.56 -7.76
C PRO A 125 -13.04 -0.06 -7.98
N PHE A 126 -13.82 0.58 -8.86
CA PHE A 126 -13.67 2.00 -9.18
C PHE A 126 -15.02 2.69 -9.35
N SER A 127 -15.08 3.97 -9.03
CA SER A 127 -16.10 4.86 -9.59
C SER A 127 -15.73 5.16 -11.04
N GLY A 128 -16.70 5.14 -11.95
CA GLY A 128 -16.41 5.32 -13.37
C GLY A 128 -17.62 5.18 -14.27
N TYR A 129 -17.36 5.00 -15.56
CA TYR A 129 -18.34 4.87 -16.62
C TYR A 129 -18.30 3.48 -17.26
N ILE A 130 -19.44 2.80 -17.35
CA ILE A 130 -19.54 1.50 -18.00
C ILE A 130 -19.61 1.70 -19.51
N ASN A 131 -18.51 1.37 -20.20
CA ASN A 131 -18.45 1.54 -21.65
C ASN A 131 -18.88 0.27 -22.40
N ARG A 132 -18.55 -0.90 -21.86
CA ARG A 132 -18.85 -2.18 -22.50
C ARG A 132 -19.27 -3.21 -21.47
N VAL A 133 -20.27 -3.99 -21.87
CA VAL A 133 -20.75 -5.17 -21.17
C VAL A 133 -20.84 -6.29 -22.19
N ASN A 134 -20.33 -7.48 -21.85
CA ASN A 134 -20.51 -8.69 -22.64
C ASN A 134 -21.06 -9.81 -21.76
N PRO A 135 -22.40 -10.01 -21.74
CA PRO A 135 -23.04 -11.03 -20.90
C PRO A 135 -22.58 -12.46 -21.24
N ALA A 136 -22.28 -12.76 -22.51
CA ALA A 136 -21.86 -14.10 -22.93
C ALA A 136 -20.49 -14.51 -22.34
N LEU A 137 -19.66 -13.54 -21.96
CA LEU A 137 -18.36 -13.75 -21.33
C LEU A 137 -18.34 -13.29 -19.86
N GLY A 138 -19.46 -12.76 -19.35
CA GLY A 138 -19.53 -12.17 -18.01
C GLY A 138 -18.64 -10.94 -17.81
N VAL A 139 -18.41 -10.15 -18.86
CA VAL A 139 -17.43 -9.03 -18.86
C VAL A 139 -18.12 -7.70 -18.61
N VAL A 140 -17.51 -6.86 -17.78
CA VAL A 140 -17.79 -5.43 -17.63
C VAL A 140 -16.49 -4.64 -17.75
N ASP A 141 -16.45 -3.67 -18.66
CA ASP A 141 -15.35 -2.72 -18.83
C ASP A 141 -15.73 -1.37 -18.19
N ILE A 142 -14.93 -0.91 -17.23
CA ILE A 142 -15.10 0.34 -16.48
C ILE A 142 -14.06 1.35 -16.97
N TYR A 143 -14.51 2.52 -17.38
CA TYR A 143 -13.67 3.61 -17.85
C TYR A 143 -13.62 4.73 -16.80
N ASP A 144 -12.54 5.51 -16.77
CA ASP A 144 -12.39 6.65 -15.85
C ASP A 144 -13.52 7.68 -15.98
N ARG A 145 -13.95 7.91 -17.22
CA ARG A 145 -15.08 8.76 -17.59
C ARG A 145 -15.64 8.34 -18.94
N LYS A 146 -16.78 8.93 -19.31
CA LYS A 146 -17.36 8.74 -20.64
C LYS A 146 -16.39 9.19 -21.73
N GLY A 147 -16.01 8.25 -22.61
CA GLY A 147 -15.06 8.48 -23.70
C GLY A 147 -13.59 8.64 -23.25
N GLY A 148 -13.28 8.27 -22.01
CA GLY A 148 -11.91 8.23 -21.51
C GLY A 148 -11.24 6.87 -21.72
N GLU A 149 -10.47 6.41 -20.75
CA GLU A 149 -9.65 5.19 -20.83
C GLU A 149 -10.25 4.07 -19.99
N LEU A 150 -10.08 2.82 -20.44
CA LEU A 150 -10.41 1.63 -19.65
C LEU A 150 -9.56 1.65 -18.38
N ILE A 151 -10.13 1.53 -17.18
CA ILE A 151 -9.34 1.49 -15.93
C ILE A 151 -9.45 0.15 -15.23
N ALA A 152 -10.54 -0.58 -15.47
CA ALA A 152 -10.70 -1.94 -14.99
C ALA A 152 -11.60 -2.77 -15.89
N ARG A 153 -11.30 -4.06 -15.98
CA ARG A 153 -12.16 -5.06 -16.59
C ARG A 153 -12.41 -6.18 -15.60
N VAL A 154 -13.69 -6.49 -15.38
CA VAL A 154 -14.14 -7.57 -14.50
C VAL A 154 -14.81 -8.64 -15.33
N LEU A 155 -14.41 -9.90 -15.15
CA LEU A 155 -14.92 -11.02 -15.94
C LEU A 155 -15.64 -12.07 -15.08
N HIS A 156 -16.28 -13.01 -15.77
CA HIS A 156 -16.91 -14.21 -15.22
C HIS A 156 -18.13 -13.96 -14.33
N MET A 157 -18.80 -12.81 -14.47
CA MET A 157 -20.02 -12.52 -13.73
C MET A 157 -21.28 -12.99 -14.46
N ASP A 158 -22.28 -13.45 -13.69
CA ASP A 158 -23.64 -13.72 -14.16
C ASP A 158 -24.64 -13.78 -12.99
N PRO A 159 -25.77 -13.03 -13.05
CA PRO A 159 -26.08 -12.01 -14.05
C PRO A 159 -25.20 -10.76 -13.89
N ILE A 160 -25.06 -9.99 -14.96
CA ILE A 160 -24.51 -8.63 -14.91
C ILE A 160 -25.64 -7.67 -14.53
N LEU A 161 -25.37 -6.74 -13.62
CA LEU A 161 -26.36 -5.81 -13.04
C LEU A 161 -26.26 -4.38 -13.60
N VAL A 162 -25.21 -4.08 -14.35
CA VAL A 162 -24.95 -2.76 -14.96
C VAL A 162 -25.02 -2.81 -16.49
N HIS A 163 -25.22 -1.67 -17.13
CA HIS A 163 -25.40 -1.53 -18.57
C HIS A 163 -24.42 -0.51 -19.17
N PRO A 164 -24.06 -0.64 -20.46
CA PRO A 164 -23.31 0.41 -21.15
C PRO A 164 -24.04 1.75 -21.05
N GLY A 165 -23.33 2.80 -20.64
CA GLY A 165 -23.90 4.13 -20.38
C GLY A 165 -24.06 4.48 -18.91
N ASP A 166 -24.06 3.48 -18.02
CA ASP A 166 -24.19 3.70 -16.59
C ASP A 166 -22.93 4.35 -16.02
N THR A 167 -23.10 5.21 -15.01
CA THR A 167 -22.03 5.57 -14.08
C THR A 167 -22.12 4.67 -12.87
N VAL A 168 -21.00 4.10 -12.45
CA VAL A 168 -20.92 3.26 -11.25
C VAL A 168 -20.13 3.95 -10.15
N GLN A 169 -20.47 3.65 -8.91
CA GLN A 169 -19.73 4.08 -7.73
C GLN A 169 -18.84 2.95 -7.20
N TYR A 170 -17.73 3.31 -6.56
CA TYR A 170 -16.89 2.38 -5.82
C TYR A 170 -17.73 1.52 -4.84
N GLY A 171 -17.63 0.21 -4.90
CA GLY A 171 -18.41 -0.71 -4.07
C GLY A 171 -19.81 -1.07 -4.60
N GLN A 172 -20.33 -0.38 -5.61
CA GLN A 172 -21.62 -0.72 -6.23
C GLN A 172 -21.55 -2.09 -6.91
N ALA A 173 -22.57 -2.93 -6.80
CA ALA A 173 -22.56 -4.24 -7.44
C ALA A 173 -22.52 -4.15 -8.98
N LEU A 174 -21.55 -4.82 -9.60
CA LEU A 174 -21.44 -4.93 -11.07
C LEU A 174 -22.20 -6.14 -11.62
N GLY A 175 -22.24 -7.22 -10.84
CA GLY A 175 -22.76 -8.53 -11.25
C GLY A 175 -22.57 -9.54 -10.13
N THR A 176 -23.12 -10.74 -10.29
CA THR A 176 -22.89 -11.84 -9.36
C THR A 176 -21.74 -12.71 -9.83
N GLN A 177 -20.81 -13.07 -8.93
CA GLN A 177 -19.66 -13.92 -9.25
C GLN A 177 -20.11 -15.28 -9.81
N SER A 178 -19.53 -15.68 -10.94
CA SER A 178 -19.88 -16.91 -11.64
C SER A 178 -18.64 -17.51 -12.31
N ASN A 179 -18.85 -18.38 -13.29
CA ASN A 179 -17.83 -18.91 -14.19
C ASN A 179 -18.23 -18.64 -15.66
N MET A 180 -18.96 -17.55 -15.89
CA MET A 180 -19.47 -17.20 -17.21
C MET A 180 -18.31 -17.01 -18.20
N GLY A 181 -18.42 -17.60 -19.39
CA GLY A 181 -17.33 -17.65 -20.37
C GLY A 181 -16.25 -18.72 -20.09
N LEU A 182 -16.28 -19.40 -18.94
CA LEU A 182 -15.35 -20.47 -18.57
C LEU A 182 -16.08 -21.69 -17.96
N PRO A 183 -16.84 -22.46 -18.76
CA PRO A 183 -17.72 -23.52 -18.24
C PRO A 183 -17.00 -24.64 -17.45
N ASN A 184 -15.70 -24.81 -17.66
CA ASN A 184 -14.88 -25.83 -16.99
C ASN A 184 -14.06 -25.28 -15.80
N ALA A 185 -14.20 -23.99 -15.48
CA ALA A 185 -13.52 -23.36 -14.35
C ALA A 185 -14.45 -23.26 -13.12
N GLY A 186 -13.83 -23.20 -11.94
CA GLY A 186 -14.54 -22.83 -10.71
C GLY A 186 -14.95 -21.35 -10.75
N LYS A 187 -15.95 -21.00 -9.93
CA LYS A 187 -16.38 -19.60 -9.78
C LYS A 187 -15.26 -18.77 -9.14
N HIS A 188 -14.90 -17.67 -9.78
CA HIS A 188 -13.90 -16.69 -9.33
C HIS A 188 -14.19 -15.33 -10.00
N VAL A 189 -13.54 -14.29 -9.49
CA VAL A 189 -13.40 -13.00 -10.15
C VAL A 189 -12.04 -12.99 -10.85
N HIS A 190 -12.05 -12.75 -12.15
CA HIS A 190 -10.86 -12.33 -12.89
C HIS A 190 -10.97 -10.81 -13.04
N LEU A 191 -9.95 -10.11 -12.58
CA LEU A 191 -9.90 -8.65 -12.53
C LEU A 191 -8.62 -8.16 -13.20
N GLU A 192 -8.79 -7.29 -14.19
CA GLU A 192 -7.70 -6.59 -14.87
C GLU A 192 -7.79 -5.12 -14.48
N VAL A 193 -6.73 -4.54 -13.92
CA VAL A 193 -6.70 -3.13 -13.48
C VAL A 193 -5.53 -2.41 -14.10
N ASP A 194 -5.77 -1.22 -14.63
CA ASP A 194 -4.71 -0.35 -15.12
C ASP A 194 -3.68 -0.08 -14.02
N THR A 195 -2.41 -0.34 -14.31
CA THR A 195 -1.31 -0.22 -13.32
C THR A 195 -1.17 1.19 -12.74
N ARG A 196 -1.66 2.23 -13.42
CA ARG A 196 -1.72 3.61 -12.88
C ARG A 196 -2.72 3.77 -11.72
N TYR A 197 -3.55 2.76 -11.48
CA TYR A 197 -4.52 2.69 -10.39
C TYR A 197 -4.14 1.63 -9.34
N PHE A 198 -2.84 1.31 -9.22
CA PHE A 198 -2.34 0.24 -8.35
C PHE A 198 -2.74 0.45 -6.88
N GLN A 199 -2.60 1.67 -6.34
CA GLN A 199 -2.91 1.96 -4.94
C GLN A 199 -4.42 1.88 -4.66
N GLN A 200 -5.23 2.34 -5.60
CA GLN A 200 -6.68 2.16 -5.56
C GLN A 200 -7.07 0.68 -5.59
N TYR A 201 -6.33 -0.14 -6.36
CA TYR A 201 -6.55 -1.57 -6.38
C TYR A 201 -6.20 -2.22 -5.04
N GLY A 202 -5.08 -1.81 -4.42
CA GLY A 202 -4.72 -2.18 -3.05
C GLY A 202 -5.84 -1.88 -2.07
N ASN A 203 -6.33 -0.64 -2.07
CA ASN A 203 -7.45 -0.20 -1.26
C ASN A 203 -8.72 -1.07 -1.44
N TYR A 204 -9.02 -1.47 -2.69
CA TYR A 204 -10.16 -2.33 -2.99
C TYR A 204 -10.01 -3.73 -2.38
N VAL A 205 -8.84 -4.35 -2.50
CA VAL A 205 -8.59 -5.68 -1.92
C VAL A 205 -8.63 -5.63 -0.40
N GLU A 206 -8.03 -4.60 0.22
CA GLU A 206 -8.10 -4.38 1.67
C GLU A 206 -9.52 -4.13 2.16
N ASP A 207 -10.34 -3.39 1.41
CA ASP A 207 -11.72 -3.12 1.79
C ASP A 207 -12.60 -4.37 1.72
N LEU A 208 -12.36 -5.26 0.75
CA LEU A 208 -12.97 -6.58 0.69
C LEU A 208 -12.56 -7.43 1.89
N ALA A 209 -11.26 -7.49 2.21
CA ALA A 209 -10.72 -8.34 3.27
C ALA A 209 -11.11 -7.84 4.68
N SER A 210 -11.09 -6.53 4.90
CA SER A 210 -11.47 -5.91 6.17
C SER A 210 -12.98 -5.92 6.42
N GLY A 211 -13.78 -5.97 5.35
CA GLY A 211 -15.24 -5.92 5.42
C GLY A 211 -15.82 -4.52 5.32
N ARG A 212 -15.02 -3.48 5.00
CA ARG A 212 -15.56 -2.16 4.63
C ARG A 212 -16.44 -2.28 3.39
N LEU A 213 -15.98 -3.06 2.41
CA LEU A 213 -16.84 -3.68 1.41
C LEU A 213 -17.36 -5.00 1.98
N SER A 214 -18.66 -5.02 2.25
CA SER A 214 -19.41 -6.14 2.81
C SER A 214 -20.51 -6.58 1.85
N ILE A 215 -21.03 -7.78 2.06
CA ILE A 215 -22.15 -8.34 1.30
C ILE A 215 -23.42 -7.61 1.74
N ASP A 216 -23.69 -6.51 1.05
CA ASP A 216 -24.76 -5.57 1.36
C ASP A 216 -25.75 -5.50 0.19
N PRO A 217 -26.98 -6.03 0.33
CA PRO A 217 -28.01 -5.88 -0.69
C PRO A 217 -28.32 -4.42 -1.05
N GLY A 218 -28.15 -3.48 -0.11
CA GLY A 218 -28.32 -2.05 -0.33
C GLY A 218 -27.30 -1.46 -1.31
N ARG A 219 -26.11 -2.09 -1.42
CA ARG A 219 -25.08 -1.67 -2.37
C ARG A 219 -25.28 -2.15 -3.80
N ARG A 220 -26.37 -2.87 -4.08
CA ARG A 220 -26.73 -3.21 -5.47
C ARG A 220 -26.99 -1.98 -6.34
N GLY A 221 -27.47 -0.89 -5.74
CA GLY A 221 -27.79 0.35 -6.47
C GLY A 221 -26.88 1.55 -6.16
N ALA A 222 -26.02 1.46 -5.13
CA ALA A 222 -25.16 2.57 -4.69
C ALA A 222 -23.86 2.05 -4.05
N GLY A 223 -22.80 2.82 -4.18
CA GLY A 223 -21.49 2.49 -3.63
C GLY A 223 -21.22 3.12 -2.27
N ILE A 224 -19.94 3.21 -1.92
CA ILE A 224 -19.41 4.00 -0.79
C ILE A 224 -18.32 4.92 -1.32
N GLU A 225 -17.95 5.92 -0.52
CA GLU A 225 -16.79 6.74 -0.85
C GLU A 225 -15.50 5.88 -0.85
N PRO A 226 -14.68 5.94 -1.91
CA PRO A 226 -13.41 5.26 -1.95
C PRO A 226 -12.44 5.84 -0.92
N ARG A 227 -11.39 5.07 -0.61
CA ARG A 227 -10.26 5.61 0.17
C ARG A 227 -9.56 6.72 -0.60
N ALA A 228 -8.99 7.66 0.13
CA ALA A 228 -8.00 8.56 -0.44
C ALA A 228 -6.82 7.74 -0.94
N VAL A 229 -6.28 8.15 -2.09
CA VAL A 229 -5.08 7.55 -2.68
C VAL A 229 -3.88 8.28 -2.13
N VAL A 230 -2.95 7.53 -1.56
CA VAL A 230 -1.65 8.05 -1.12
C VAL A 230 -0.64 7.64 -2.18
N ASP A 231 0.09 8.63 -2.71
CA ASP A 231 1.21 8.38 -3.62
C ASP A 231 2.32 7.65 -2.86
N ASP A 232 2.73 6.49 -3.35
CA ASP A 232 3.80 5.67 -2.77
C ASP A 232 5.18 6.02 -3.32
N GLY A 233 5.25 6.96 -4.27
CA GLY A 233 6.49 7.37 -4.93
C GLY A 233 7.09 6.29 -5.83
N ILE A 234 6.35 5.24 -6.16
CA ILE A 234 6.79 4.13 -7.01
C ILE A 234 6.17 4.28 -8.39
N ILE A 235 7.02 4.42 -9.41
CA ILE A 235 6.55 4.48 -10.80
C ILE A 235 6.59 3.08 -11.40
N ARG A 236 5.42 2.55 -11.77
CA ARG A 236 5.25 1.21 -12.34
C ARG A 236 5.13 1.26 -13.86
N ILE A 237 5.17 0.08 -14.47
CA ILE A 237 4.94 -0.06 -15.91
C ILE A 237 3.61 0.61 -16.29
N GLY A 238 3.56 1.34 -17.40
CA GLY A 238 2.38 2.04 -17.91
C GLY A 238 2.24 3.48 -17.40
N GLU A 239 2.97 3.85 -16.36
CA GLU A 239 3.02 5.22 -15.86
C GLU A 239 3.98 6.11 -16.66
N SER A 240 3.77 7.41 -16.55
CA SER A 240 4.59 8.43 -17.22
C SER A 240 4.96 9.55 -16.26
N ALA A 241 6.23 9.96 -16.27
CA ALA A 241 6.69 11.12 -15.52
C ALA A 241 7.97 11.71 -16.14
N ASP A 242 8.25 12.98 -15.87
CA ASP A 242 9.47 13.64 -16.36
C ASP A 242 10.76 12.95 -15.90
N ILE A 243 10.76 12.41 -14.68
CA ILE A 243 11.89 11.65 -14.16
C ILE A 243 12.14 10.38 -14.96
N VAL A 244 11.11 9.75 -15.52
CA VAL A 244 11.26 8.54 -16.35
C VAL A 244 12.07 8.85 -17.60
N ARG A 245 11.91 10.04 -18.19
CA ARG A 245 12.72 10.46 -19.35
C ARG A 245 14.20 10.55 -18.99
N VAL A 246 14.53 11.03 -17.80
CA VAL A 246 15.90 11.07 -17.28
C VAL A 246 16.40 9.64 -17.02
N VAL A 247 15.60 8.77 -16.42
CA VAL A 247 15.91 7.34 -16.20
C VAL A 247 16.24 6.66 -17.54
N GLN A 248 15.40 6.84 -18.56
CA GLN A 248 15.58 6.30 -19.91
C GLN A 248 16.92 6.75 -20.52
N GLN A 249 17.23 8.06 -20.46
CA GLN A 249 18.50 8.62 -20.90
C GLN A 249 19.70 8.00 -20.21
N ARG A 250 19.62 7.83 -18.88
CA ARG A 250 20.70 7.26 -18.06
C ARG A 250 20.91 5.77 -18.35
N LEU A 251 19.82 5.00 -18.47
CA LEU A 251 19.88 3.58 -18.85
C LEU A 251 20.49 3.41 -20.25
N ASN A 252 20.05 4.22 -21.22
CA ASN A 252 20.60 4.21 -22.58
C ASN A 252 22.11 4.49 -22.59
N ALA A 253 22.52 5.56 -21.91
CA ALA A 253 23.92 5.97 -21.79
C ALA A 253 24.80 4.92 -21.10
N ALA A 254 24.25 4.21 -20.11
CA ALA A 254 24.93 3.12 -19.40
C ALA A 254 24.89 1.77 -20.14
N GLY A 255 24.28 1.71 -21.34
CA GLY A 255 24.27 0.52 -22.18
C GLY A 255 23.13 -0.46 -21.91
N TYR A 256 22.21 -0.16 -20.98
CA TYR A 256 21.01 -0.96 -20.77
C TYR A 256 20.04 -0.76 -21.95
N ARG A 257 19.36 -1.84 -22.34
CA ARG A 257 18.50 -1.89 -23.52
C ARG A 257 17.17 -2.53 -23.18
N GLY A 258 16.15 -2.21 -23.98
CA GLY A 258 14.83 -2.80 -23.86
C GLY A 258 14.83 -4.31 -24.13
N ALA A 259 13.71 -4.96 -23.85
CA ALA A 259 13.49 -6.39 -24.08
C ALA A 259 13.66 -6.80 -25.57
N ASP A 260 13.46 -5.86 -26.49
CA ASP A 260 13.69 -6.01 -27.93
C ASP A 260 15.16 -5.78 -28.36
N GLY A 261 16.05 -5.48 -27.40
CA GLY A 261 17.45 -5.17 -27.63
C GLY A 261 17.70 -3.75 -28.16
N GLN A 262 16.66 -2.93 -28.33
CA GLN A 262 16.78 -1.57 -28.83
C GLN A 262 17.07 -0.56 -27.70
N PRO A 263 17.61 0.63 -28.03
CA PRO A 263 17.61 1.75 -27.10
C PRO A 263 16.19 2.08 -26.63
N LEU A 264 16.07 2.49 -25.38
CA LEU A 264 14.81 2.95 -24.80
C LEU A 264 14.37 4.24 -25.49
N ALA A 265 13.08 4.37 -25.76
CA ALA A 265 12.51 5.67 -26.14
C ALA A 265 12.66 6.62 -24.94
N GLU A 266 13.09 7.86 -25.18
CA GLU A 266 13.31 8.88 -24.15
C GLU A 266 12.09 9.82 -24.06
N ASP A 267 10.90 9.22 -23.96
CA ASP A 267 9.60 9.88 -24.03
C ASP A 267 8.94 10.11 -22.66
N GLY A 268 9.54 9.60 -21.58
CA GLY A 268 9.01 9.70 -20.22
C GLY A 268 7.93 8.68 -19.87
N VAL A 269 7.72 7.65 -20.70
CA VAL A 269 6.75 6.58 -20.44
C VAL A 269 7.44 5.28 -20.03
N TYR A 270 7.10 4.73 -18.87
CA TYR A 270 7.67 3.46 -18.41
C TYR A 270 6.97 2.28 -19.08
N ARG A 271 7.36 1.94 -20.30
CA ARG A 271 6.77 0.84 -21.09
C ARG A 271 7.24 -0.53 -20.60
N LEU A 272 6.44 -1.57 -20.83
CA LEU A 272 6.83 -2.96 -20.51
C LEU A 272 8.15 -3.37 -21.19
N SER A 273 8.43 -2.89 -22.41
CA SER A 273 9.70 -3.16 -23.11
C SER A 273 10.92 -2.59 -22.38
N MET A 274 10.77 -1.52 -21.59
CA MET A 274 11.84 -0.91 -20.80
C MET A 274 12.20 -1.73 -19.56
N GLN A 275 11.30 -2.56 -19.05
CA GLN A 275 11.48 -3.22 -17.75
C GLN A 275 12.73 -4.11 -17.67
N LYS A 276 13.13 -4.75 -18.77
CA LYS A 276 14.41 -5.48 -18.84
C LYS A 276 15.58 -4.60 -18.40
N ALA A 277 15.66 -3.38 -18.91
CA ALA A 277 16.72 -2.44 -18.60
C ALA A 277 16.72 -2.05 -17.13
N VAL A 278 15.54 -1.83 -16.55
CA VAL A 278 15.37 -1.48 -15.13
C VAL A 278 15.81 -2.62 -14.23
N ILE A 279 15.34 -3.85 -14.46
CA ILE A 279 15.70 -5.00 -13.63
C ILE A 279 17.20 -5.29 -13.71
N ASN A 280 17.78 -5.24 -14.91
CA ASN A 280 19.21 -5.45 -15.08
C ASN A 280 20.03 -4.34 -14.40
N TYR A 281 19.55 -3.11 -14.42
CA TYR A 281 20.16 -2.01 -13.69
C TYR A 281 20.09 -2.23 -12.18
N GLN A 282 18.91 -2.58 -11.65
CA GLN A 282 18.72 -2.90 -10.23
C GLN A 282 19.67 -4.00 -9.78
N GLU A 283 19.75 -5.10 -10.54
CA GLU A 283 20.68 -6.20 -10.26
C GLU A 283 22.14 -5.74 -10.23
N ALA A 284 22.57 -4.96 -11.24
CA ALA A 284 23.94 -4.43 -11.29
C ALA A 284 24.24 -3.43 -10.16
N GLN A 285 23.22 -2.75 -9.65
CA GLN A 285 23.32 -1.80 -8.54
C GLN A 285 23.09 -2.44 -7.16
N GLN A 286 22.89 -3.76 -7.10
CA GLN A 286 22.57 -4.51 -5.88
C GLN A 286 21.29 -4.03 -5.19
N LEU A 287 20.31 -3.58 -5.98
CA LEU A 287 18.97 -3.24 -5.53
C LEU A 287 18.04 -4.46 -5.68
N PRO A 288 16.91 -4.48 -4.95
CA PRO A 288 15.84 -5.44 -5.22
C PRO A 288 15.44 -5.40 -6.71
N ARG A 289 15.26 -6.57 -7.32
CA ARG A 289 14.79 -6.70 -8.70
C ARG A 289 13.28 -6.54 -8.77
N SER A 290 12.78 -5.42 -8.24
CA SER A 290 11.34 -5.12 -8.13
C SER A 290 10.70 -4.94 -9.52
N GLY A 291 11.50 -4.52 -10.51
CA GLY A 291 10.98 -4.12 -11.81
C GLY A 291 10.23 -2.79 -11.77
N ASP A 292 10.14 -2.13 -10.62
CA ASP A 292 9.54 -0.81 -10.45
C ASP A 292 10.63 0.27 -10.34
N LEU A 293 10.28 1.51 -10.66
CA LEU A 293 11.12 2.66 -10.36
C LEU A 293 10.77 3.19 -8.97
N ASP A 294 11.13 2.42 -7.95
CA ASP A 294 10.99 2.79 -6.54
C ASP A 294 11.96 3.92 -6.13
N PRO A 295 11.76 4.58 -4.97
CA PRO A 295 12.61 5.68 -4.52
C PRO A 295 14.10 5.34 -4.48
N ALA A 296 14.46 4.10 -4.09
CA ALA A 296 15.85 3.65 -4.05
C ALA A 296 16.46 3.56 -5.46
N THR A 297 15.71 3.03 -6.42
CA THR A 297 16.08 2.94 -7.83
C THR A 297 16.23 4.33 -8.44
N LEU A 298 15.26 5.22 -8.22
CA LEU A 298 15.29 6.60 -8.69
C LEU A 298 16.47 7.39 -8.12
N GLN A 299 16.73 7.26 -6.82
CA GLN A 299 17.88 7.89 -6.17
C GLN A 299 19.21 7.40 -6.75
N ARG A 300 19.31 6.10 -7.09
CA ARG A 300 20.55 5.55 -7.65
C ARG A 300 20.80 6.00 -9.08
N ILE A 301 19.75 6.08 -9.91
CA ILE A 301 19.88 6.34 -11.34
C ILE A 301 19.85 7.83 -11.71
N ALA A 302 19.08 8.63 -10.98
CA ALA A 302 18.85 10.05 -11.25
C ALA A 302 18.93 10.91 -9.96
N PRO A 303 20.04 10.84 -9.19
CA PRO A 303 20.17 11.50 -7.89
C PRO A 303 20.10 13.03 -7.91
N ALA A 304 20.30 13.67 -9.07
CA ALA A 304 20.33 15.14 -9.18
C ALA A 304 18.94 15.78 -9.33
N MET A 305 17.91 14.98 -9.59
CA MET A 305 16.50 15.44 -9.68
C MET A 305 15.73 15.16 -8.38
N LEU A 306 16.38 14.48 -7.43
CA LEU A 306 15.92 14.28 -6.05
C LEU A 306 16.91 15.01 -5.12
N PRO A 307 16.51 15.56 -3.96
CA PRO A 307 17.48 16.14 -3.03
C PRO A 307 18.50 15.07 -2.59
N PRO A 308 19.80 15.41 -2.44
CA PRO A 308 20.82 14.41 -2.11
C PRO A 308 20.57 13.86 -0.70
N THR A 309 20.22 12.57 -0.60
CA THR A 309 20.43 11.80 0.62
C THR A 309 21.94 11.62 0.82
N LEU A 310 22.44 12.02 2.00
CA LEU A 310 23.84 11.90 2.38
C LEU A 310 24.29 10.43 2.32
N GLN A 311 25.07 10.08 1.30
CA GLN A 311 25.78 8.81 1.29
C GLN A 311 26.89 8.83 2.37
N PRO A 312 27.12 7.74 3.13
CA PRO A 312 28.22 7.66 4.07
C PRO A 312 29.53 7.56 3.30
N THR A 313 30.41 8.55 3.45
CA THR A 313 31.77 8.50 2.91
C THR A 313 32.58 7.42 3.64
N THR A 314 32.82 6.28 2.98
CA THR A 314 33.83 5.31 3.39
C THR A 314 35.22 5.75 2.90
N ASN A 315 36.04 6.21 3.85
CA ASN A 315 37.50 6.16 4.00
C ASN A 315 38.45 6.16 2.77
N GLN A 316 39.44 7.05 2.83
CA GLN A 316 40.80 6.84 2.30
C GLN A 316 41.85 6.87 3.43
N PRO A 317 43.04 6.25 3.23
CA PRO A 317 43.81 5.55 4.28
C PRO A 317 45.14 6.22 4.70
N GLY A 318 45.57 5.99 5.96
CA GLY A 318 46.93 6.29 6.44
C GLY A 318 47.11 6.32 7.99
N VAL A 319 47.74 5.28 8.52
CA VAL A 319 48.32 5.00 9.87
C VAL A 319 49.08 6.16 10.57
N PRO A 320 49.47 6.09 11.89
CA PRO A 320 49.34 5.01 12.90
C PRO A 320 48.83 5.44 14.30
N HIS A 321 48.45 4.44 15.10
CA HIS A 321 48.18 4.55 16.54
C HIS A 321 49.43 4.92 17.37
N PRO A 322 49.23 5.58 18.53
CA PRO A 322 49.79 5.01 19.75
C PRO A 322 48.78 4.88 20.90
N ASN A 323 48.95 3.77 21.61
CA ASN A 323 48.31 3.36 22.86
C ASN A 323 48.34 4.43 23.95
N LEU A 324 47.26 4.50 24.75
CA LEU A 324 47.36 4.65 26.20
C LEU A 324 46.33 3.75 26.91
N GLN A 325 46.87 2.74 27.59
CA GLN A 325 46.24 1.96 28.65
C GLN A 325 45.96 2.87 29.85
N GLY A 326 44.78 2.81 30.47
CA GLY A 326 44.55 3.51 31.74
C GLY A 326 43.10 3.51 32.23
N SER A 327 42.76 2.47 33.00
CA SER A 327 41.97 2.48 34.26
C SER A 327 40.57 3.11 34.32
N ALA A 328 39.67 2.27 34.83
CA ALA A 328 38.30 2.55 35.21
C ALA A 328 38.16 3.67 36.26
N ASP A 329 37.28 4.64 35.98
CA ASP A 329 36.15 5.04 36.83
C ASP A 329 35.46 6.27 36.19
N GLY A 330 34.13 6.21 36.00
CA GLY A 330 33.33 7.38 35.61
C GLY A 330 32.18 7.12 34.62
N VAL A 331 31.00 6.84 35.18
CA VAL A 331 29.67 7.32 34.77
C VAL A 331 29.52 7.88 33.34
N VAL A 332 28.86 7.07 32.51
CA VAL A 332 28.00 7.39 31.34
C VAL A 332 28.11 8.78 30.67
N HIS A 333 28.67 8.77 29.46
CA HIS A 333 27.98 9.33 28.29
C HIS A 333 28.32 8.46 27.09
N ALA A 334 27.72 7.26 27.04
CA ALA A 334 27.50 6.60 25.76
C ALA A 334 26.71 7.60 24.91
N VAL A 335 27.31 8.04 23.81
CA VAL A 335 26.61 8.80 22.77
C VAL A 335 25.45 7.90 22.36
N GLN A 336 24.26 8.22 22.89
CA GLN A 336 23.07 7.46 22.57
C GLN A 336 22.86 7.55 21.06
N PRO A 337 22.54 6.44 20.38
CA PRO A 337 22.11 6.52 19.00
C PRO A 337 20.88 7.44 18.95
N PRO A 338 20.77 8.35 17.96
CA PRO A 338 19.61 9.23 17.85
C PRO A 338 18.32 8.39 17.83
N LEU A 339 17.21 8.92 18.39
CA LEU A 339 15.92 8.20 18.54
C LEU A 339 15.48 7.44 17.27
N LEU A 340 15.82 7.96 16.09
CA LEU A 340 15.61 7.30 14.81
C LEU A 340 16.27 5.92 14.72
N ALA A 341 17.56 5.81 15.05
CA ALA A 341 18.29 4.54 15.00
C ALA A 341 17.72 3.54 16.03
N GLN A 342 17.30 4.02 17.20
CA GLN A 342 16.63 3.18 18.20
C GLN A 342 15.26 2.69 17.72
N ALA A 343 14.50 3.55 17.02
CA ALA A 343 13.23 3.18 16.42
C ALA A 343 13.41 2.15 15.29
N GLN A 344 14.41 2.34 14.42
CA GLN A 344 14.75 1.40 13.36
C GLN A 344 15.10 0.02 13.92
N ASP A 345 15.96 -0.04 14.95
CA ASP A 345 16.31 -1.30 15.62
C ASP A 345 15.09 -1.97 16.28
N ALA A 346 14.23 -1.18 16.93
CA ALA A 346 13.04 -1.70 17.59
C ALA A 346 12.00 -2.22 16.59
N VAL A 347 11.79 -1.53 15.46
CA VAL A 347 10.91 -1.98 14.38
C VAL A 347 11.48 -3.20 13.67
N LEU A 348 12.79 -3.25 13.41
CA LEU A 348 13.44 -4.43 12.83
C LEU A 348 13.24 -5.68 13.70
N ARG A 349 13.39 -5.56 15.03
CA ARG A 349 13.09 -6.65 15.97
C ARG A 349 11.62 -7.07 15.88
N MET A 350 10.70 -6.10 15.93
CA MET A 350 9.27 -6.33 15.82
C MET A 350 8.89 -7.06 14.51
N GLU A 351 9.50 -6.70 13.38
CA GLU A 351 9.27 -7.36 12.08
C GLU A 351 9.85 -8.77 12.05
N THR A 352 11.06 -8.95 12.59
CA THR A 352 11.72 -10.26 12.69
C THR A 352 10.89 -11.23 13.53
N ASP A 353 10.33 -10.78 14.66
CA ASP A 353 9.45 -11.58 15.52
C ASP A 353 8.15 -11.99 14.80
N ARG A 354 7.75 -11.22 13.78
CA ARG A 354 6.59 -11.48 12.92
C ARG A 354 6.95 -12.27 11.64
N GLY A 355 8.23 -12.61 11.46
CA GLY A 355 8.72 -13.32 10.27
C GLY A 355 8.65 -12.48 8.99
N ARG A 356 8.67 -11.15 9.10
CA ARG A 356 8.63 -10.21 7.97
C ARG A 356 9.99 -9.54 7.76
N PRO A 357 10.39 -9.23 6.52
CA PRO A 357 11.52 -8.37 6.25
C PRO A 357 11.19 -6.91 6.63
N PHE A 358 12.22 -6.12 6.90
CA PHE A 358 12.10 -4.68 7.08
C PHE A 358 11.94 -4.01 5.71
N ASP A 359 10.83 -3.29 5.52
CA ASP A 359 10.40 -2.69 4.24
C ASP A 359 10.14 -1.18 4.36
N ALA A 360 9.63 -0.56 3.30
CA ALA A 360 9.34 0.88 3.28
C ALA A 360 8.29 1.31 4.33
N HIS A 361 7.32 0.44 4.65
CA HIS A 361 6.37 0.70 5.74
C HIS A 361 7.07 0.60 7.10
N SER A 362 8.00 -0.33 7.27
CA SER A 362 8.86 -0.42 8.46
C SER A 362 9.73 0.85 8.63
N GLU A 363 10.23 1.44 7.54
CA GLU A 363 10.95 2.71 7.57
C GLU A 363 10.06 3.89 7.99
N CYS A 364 8.87 4.02 7.39
CA CYS A 364 7.89 5.04 7.77
C CYS A 364 7.47 4.89 9.24
N LEU A 365 7.21 3.65 9.68
CA LEU A 365 6.88 3.31 11.06
C LEU A 365 8.01 3.70 12.02
N ALA A 366 9.27 3.41 11.68
CA ALA A 366 10.42 3.75 12.50
C ALA A 366 10.62 5.27 12.60
N ALA A 367 10.50 6.00 11.50
CA ALA A 367 10.63 7.46 11.49
C ALA A 367 9.50 8.15 12.27
N SER A 368 8.26 7.67 12.13
CA SER A 368 7.10 8.12 12.89
C SER A 368 7.21 7.80 14.37
N ALA A 369 7.69 6.60 14.73
CA ALA A 369 7.93 6.18 16.11
C ALA A 369 8.99 7.05 16.79
N ALA A 370 10.04 7.46 16.06
CA ALA A 370 11.06 8.37 16.57
C ALA A 370 10.51 9.78 16.86
N ASN A 371 9.65 10.33 15.99
CA ASN A 371 8.94 11.58 16.28
C ASN A 371 8.01 11.45 17.49
N LEU A 372 7.21 10.38 17.54
CA LEU A 372 6.30 10.12 18.65
C LEU A 372 7.04 10.04 19.99
N ALA A 373 8.19 9.36 20.01
CA ALA A 373 9.05 9.28 21.18
C ALA A 373 9.50 10.66 21.64
N ARG A 374 10.04 11.47 20.71
CA ARG A 374 10.52 12.82 21.00
C ARG A 374 9.39 13.72 21.52
N ASP A 375 8.27 13.75 20.82
CA ASP A 375 7.14 14.63 21.12
C ASP A 375 6.46 14.24 22.45
N SER A 376 6.58 12.97 22.84
CA SER A 376 6.10 12.45 24.13
C SER A 376 7.14 12.52 25.26
N GLY A 377 8.29 13.15 25.02
CA GLY A 377 9.35 13.31 26.04
C GLY A 377 10.08 12.01 26.41
N LEU A 378 10.05 10.99 25.54
CA LEU A 378 10.87 9.81 25.67
C LEU A 378 12.31 10.15 25.28
N SER A 379 13.25 9.77 26.15
CA SER A 379 14.67 10.01 25.94
C SER A 379 15.35 8.85 25.20
N ARG A 380 14.67 7.71 25.09
CA ARG A 380 15.10 6.53 24.34
C ARG A 380 13.91 5.65 23.96
N ILE A 381 14.09 4.75 23.01
CA ILE A 381 13.11 3.76 22.55
C ILE A 381 13.67 2.37 22.82
N ASP A 382 13.03 1.64 23.73
CA ASP A 382 13.44 0.26 24.07
C ASP A 382 12.60 -0.75 23.26
N HIS A 383 11.30 -0.47 23.05
CA HIS A 383 10.38 -1.32 22.29
C HIS A 383 9.44 -0.53 21.37
N VAL A 384 9.11 -1.13 20.22
CA VAL A 384 7.99 -0.74 19.36
C VAL A 384 7.07 -1.96 19.23
N LEU A 385 5.79 -1.80 19.59
CA LEU A 385 4.81 -2.88 19.67
C LEU A 385 3.54 -2.50 18.92
N LEU A 386 2.88 -3.50 18.33
CA LEU A 386 1.55 -3.33 17.73
C LEU A 386 0.46 -3.76 18.71
N SER A 387 -0.71 -3.13 18.64
CA SER A 387 -1.85 -3.50 19.48
C SER A 387 -2.34 -4.91 19.18
N GLU A 388 -2.61 -5.68 20.23
CA GLU A 388 -3.39 -6.90 20.11
C GLU A 388 -4.86 -6.56 19.77
N PRO A 389 -5.57 -7.42 19.03
CA PRO A 389 -6.96 -7.18 18.68
C PRO A 389 -7.84 -7.15 19.93
N THR A 390 -8.75 -6.18 20.01
CA THR A 390 -9.81 -6.12 21.04
C THR A 390 -11.19 -6.21 20.37
N SER A 391 -12.26 -6.20 21.16
CA SER A 391 -13.63 -6.16 20.63
C SER A 391 -13.96 -4.89 19.81
N SER A 392 -13.09 -3.87 19.84
CA SER A 392 -13.32 -2.56 19.20
C SER A 392 -12.18 -2.10 18.28
N THR A 393 -11.05 -2.83 18.25
CA THR A 393 -9.84 -2.43 17.51
C THR A 393 -9.25 -3.66 16.81
N GLY A 394 -8.93 -3.50 15.53
CA GLY A 394 -8.27 -4.52 14.72
C GLY A 394 -6.86 -4.82 15.23
N ARG A 395 -6.34 -6.01 14.90
CA ARG A 395 -4.95 -6.35 15.23
C ARG A 395 -4.02 -5.35 14.55
N GLY A 396 -3.11 -4.76 15.33
CA GLY A 396 -2.10 -3.82 14.86
C GLY A 396 -2.62 -2.46 14.41
N GLU A 397 -3.81 -2.05 14.85
CA GLU A 397 -4.37 -0.74 14.56
C GLU A 397 -3.61 0.42 15.25
N THR A 398 -2.97 0.15 16.39
CA THR A 398 -2.16 1.12 17.15
C THR A 398 -0.73 0.63 17.29
N VAL A 399 0.24 1.54 17.11
CA VAL A 399 1.64 1.30 17.46
C VAL A 399 1.96 1.98 18.80
N PHE A 400 2.68 1.27 19.66
CA PHE A 400 3.18 1.75 20.94
C PHE A 400 4.69 1.88 20.90
N VAL A 401 5.20 3.01 21.38
CA VAL A 401 6.63 3.25 21.58
C VAL A 401 6.89 3.28 23.08
N VAL A 402 7.78 2.42 23.57
CA VAL A 402 7.98 2.18 25.01
C VAL A 402 9.43 2.44 25.41
N GLN A 403 9.59 3.12 26.55
CA GLN A 403 10.84 3.30 27.27
C GLN A 403 10.75 2.58 28.63
N GLY A 404 11.66 1.65 28.88
CA GLY A 404 11.70 0.79 30.06
C GLY A 404 11.37 -0.66 29.74
N ASP A 405 11.57 -1.54 30.73
CA ASP A 405 11.20 -2.95 30.66
C ASP A 405 9.67 -3.10 30.66
N LEU A 406 9.12 -3.95 29.79
CA LEU A 406 7.67 -4.20 29.69
C LEU A 406 7.08 -4.80 30.97
N ALA A 407 7.88 -5.46 31.81
CA ALA A 407 7.46 -6.00 33.10
C ALA A 407 7.57 -4.97 34.25
N ASP A 408 8.23 -3.84 34.02
CA ASP A 408 8.34 -2.76 35.00
C ASP A 408 7.11 -1.84 34.89
N PRO A 409 6.28 -1.68 35.94
CA PRO A 409 5.12 -0.79 35.90
C PRO A 409 5.46 0.69 35.73
N SER A 410 6.74 1.07 35.89
CA SER A 410 7.24 2.43 35.69
C SER A 410 7.66 2.75 34.25
N HIS A 411 7.49 1.81 33.29
CA HIS A 411 7.76 2.09 31.88
C HIS A 411 6.91 3.25 31.37
N ARG A 412 7.49 4.08 30.48
CA ARG A 412 6.80 5.18 29.81
C ARG A 412 6.42 4.73 28.41
N ARG A 413 5.22 5.08 27.95
CA ARG A 413 4.74 4.74 26.62
C ARG A 413 4.07 5.91 25.94
N ALA A 414 4.19 5.94 24.62
CA ALA A 414 3.44 6.78 23.71
C ALA A 414 2.76 5.91 22.65
N GLN A 415 1.67 6.39 22.05
CA GLN A 415 0.95 5.62 21.04
C GLN A 415 0.51 6.50 19.87
N MET A 416 0.42 5.91 18.69
CA MET A 416 -0.20 6.53 17.51
C MET A 416 -0.88 5.46 16.66
N SER A 417 -1.73 5.88 15.72
CA SER A 417 -2.31 4.96 14.74
C SER A 417 -1.20 4.36 13.88
N THR A 418 -1.22 3.05 13.67
CA THR A 418 -0.30 2.37 12.74
C THR A 418 -0.50 2.90 11.33
N ALA A 419 -1.74 3.18 10.91
CA ALA A 419 -2.04 3.76 9.62
C ALA A 419 -1.39 5.15 9.45
N SER A 420 -1.44 6.00 10.49
CA SER A 420 -0.73 7.29 10.46
C SER A 420 0.79 7.12 10.43
N ALA A 421 1.32 6.14 11.16
CA ALA A 421 2.75 5.91 11.25
C ALA A 421 3.36 5.43 9.92
N ILE A 422 2.64 4.57 9.18
CA ILE A 422 3.08 4.09 7.86
C ILE A 422 2.75 5.05 6.72
N ALA A 423 1.72 5.91 6.87
CA ALA A 423 1.34 6.89 5.86
C ALA A 423 2.16 8.19 5.92
N THR A 424 2.90 8.41 7.01
CA THR A 424 3.79 9.58 7.14
C THR A 424 5.09 9.28 6.40
N PRO A 425 5.46 10.05 5.35
CA PRO A 425 6.71 9.85 4.64
C PRO A 425 7.92 9.98 5.57
N VAL A 426 8.96 9.18 5.30
CA VAL A 426 10.20 9.20 6.07
C VAL A 426 10.79 10.60 6.07
N GLU A 427 10.79 11.29 4.92
CA GLU A 427 11.32 12.65 4.76
C GLU A 427 10.60 13.64 5.68
N GLU A 428 9.28 13.59 5.73
CA GLU A 428 8.48 14.46 6.61
C GLU A 428 8.79 14.17 8.08
N SER A 429 8.91 12.90 8.44
CA SER A 429 9.31 12.51 9.78
C SER A 429 10.72 12.95 10.12
N LEU A 430 11.67 12.83 9.20
CA LEU A 430 13.06 13.23 9.40
C LEU A 430 13.21 14.75 9.49
N GLN A 431 12.49 15.49 8.66
CA GLN A 431 12.44 16.95 8.73
C GLN A 431 11.90 17.38 10.10
N ARG A 432 10.78 16.79 10.54
CA ARG A 432 10.23 17.06 11.86
C ARG A 432 11.21 16.72 12.96
N LEU A 433 11.94 15.61 12.88
CA LEU A 433 12.97 15.22 13.87
C LEU A 433 14.13 16.23 13.98
N GLN A 434 14.49 16.88 12.87
CA GLN A 434 15.56 17.88 12.77
C GLN A 434 15.12 19.27 13.24
N GLU A 435 13.82 19.56 13.17
CA GLU A 435 13.26 20.78 13.75
C GLU A 435 13.46 20.77 15.27
N ARG A 436 14.04 21.85 15.79
CA ARG A 436 14.11 22.08 17.24
C ARG A 436 12.68 22.09 17.77
N PRO A 437 12.35 21.30 18.81
CA PRO A 437 11.01 21.38 19.38
C PRO A 437 10.75 22.83 19.76
N ALA A 438 9.62 23.38 19.29
CA ALA A 438 9.05 24.52 19.97
C ALA A 438 8.94 24.10 21.44
N THR A 439 9.54 24.89 22.32
CA THR A 439 9.39 24.70 23.76
C THR A 439 7.89 24.71 24.01
N VAL A 440 7.32 23.52 24.24
CA VAL A 440 5.99 23.39 24.82
C VAL A 440 6.18 23.95 26.23
N GLY A 441 5.89 25.25 26.36
CA GLY A 441 5.62 25.87 27.64
C GLY A 441 4.56 25.00 28.29
N ILE A 442 4.97 24.31 29.34
CA ILE A 442 4.05 23.80 30.35
C ILE A 442 3.15 25.00 30.67
N GLY A 443 1.87 24.89 30.37
CA GLY A 443 0.89 25.90 30.74
C GLY A 443 0.97 26.10 32.25
N GLU A 444 1.66 27.16 32.66
CA GLU A 444 1.52 27.70 34.00
C GLU A 444 0.08 28.19 34.16
N PRO A 445 -0.54 27.95 35.33
CA PRO A 445 -1.89 28.39 35.59
C PRO A 445 -1.95 29.92 35.50
N SER A 446 -2.95 30.40 34.77
CA SER A 446 -3.32 31.81 34.66
C SER A 446 -3.20 32.53 36.00
N SER A 447 -2.37 33.58 36.02
CA SER A 447 -2.13 34.39 37.22
C SER A 447 -3.45 35.01 37.74
N PRO A 448 -3.72 35.01 39.05
CA PRO A 448 -4.95 35.55 39.65
C PRO A 448 -5.25 37.04 39.34
N GLN A 449 -4.26 37.76 38.80
CA GLN A 449 -4.42 39.17 38.43
C GLN A 449 -5.21 39.38 37.14
N ALA A 450 -5.22 38.42 36.20
CA ALA A 450 -5.96 38.57 34.94
C ALA A 450 -7.49 38.40 35.14
N GLU A 451 -7.91 37.55 36.08
CA GLU A 451 -9.33 37.40 36.44
C GLU A 451 -9.88 38.57 37.26
N LEU A 452 -9.05 39.21 38.10
CA LEU A 452 -9.48 40.37 38.88
C LEU A 452 -9.72 41.60 37.98
N GLN A 453 -8.86 41.82 36.98
CA GLN A 453 -9.05 42.91 36.02
C GLN A 453 -10.24 42.69 35.08
N ALA A 454 -10.54 41.45 34.71
CA ALA A 454 -11.72 41.12 33.92
C ALA A 454 -13.03 41.31 34.72
N GLN A 455 -13.03 41.03 36.03
CA GLN A 455 -14.20 41.27 36.90
C GLN A 455 -14.42 42.75 37.21
N GLU A 456 -13.37 43.55 37.35
CA GLU A 456 -13.49 45.01 37.53
C GLU A 456 -13.98 45.71 36.25
N ALA A 457 -13.52 45.25 35.09
CA ALA A 457 -13.99 45.78 33.79
C ALA A 457 -15.46 45.45 33.51
N LEU A 458 -15.98 44.32 34.00
CA LEU A 458 -17.41 43.99 33.91
C LEU A 458 -18.27 44.78 34.92
N ARG A 459 -17.75 45.11 36.11
CA ARG A 459 -18.49 45.96 37.08
C ARG A 459 -18.57 47.42 36.65
N ALA A 460 -17.57 47.95 35.95
CA ALA A 460 -17.60 49.31 35.43
C ALA A 460 -18.59 49.51 34.28
N ARG A 461 -19.01 48.43 33.59
CA ARG A 461 -19.97 48.48 32.48
C ARG A 461 -21.43 48.30 32.89
N SER A 462 -21.72 47.98 34.16
CA SER A 462 -23.09 47.81 34.67
C SER A 462 -23.60 48.98 35.53
N GLN A 463 -22.85 50.08 35.62
CA GLN A 463 -23.27 51.33 36.27
C GLN A 463 -23.10 52.58 35.39
N GLY A 464 -23.01 52.41 34.06
CA GLY A 464 -22.96 53.51 33.09
C GLY A 464 -24.28 53.71 32.36
#